data_AF-A0A3M0ZA99-F1
#
_entry.id   AF-A0A3M0ZA99-F1
#
_cell.length_a   1.000
_cell.length_b   1.000
_cell.length_c   1.000
_cell.angle_alpha   90.00
_cell.angle_beta   90.00
_cell.angle_gamma   90.00
#
_symmetry.space_group_name_H-M   'P 1'
#
loop_
_entity.id
_entity.type
_entity.pdbx_description
1 polymer ?
#
loop_
_entity_poly.entity_id
_entity_poly.type
_entity_poly.pdbx_seq_one_letter_code
_entity_poly.pdbx_strand_id
1 'polypeptide(L)'
;MARDPHLSQAPRRRGGRARPGRGGRAALLAAGLALASAVPSALAAGWDREALARLAPPLRQAVEEGRRLFMEEGFGGNGRRCTSCHLEGGTRPGRLPNGRPVPALIGAAATFPKYKARRGRVMTLADQVQVCVAGGIQGEPPAQDSDTMRALLSYLRFLSEGRPIRLGGS
;
A
#
# COMPACT_ATOMS: atom_id res chain seq x y z
N MET A 1 52.91 33.06 30.13
CA MET A 1 53.81 33.58 31.20
C MET A 1 54.07 32.44 32.16
N ALA A 2 55.30 31.96 32.15
CA ALA A 2 55.80 30.88 33.00
C ALA A 2 55.98 31.35 34.44
N ARG A 3 55.89 30.41 35.39
CA ARG A 3 56.78 30.33 36.57
C ARG A 3 56.55 29.02 37.34
N ASP A 4 57.46 28.09 37.12
CA ASP A 4 57.96 27.12 38.10
C ASP A 4 58.65 27.88 39.26
N PRO A 5 58.79 27.34 40.50
CA PRO A 5 59.99 26.52 40.75
C PRO A 5 60.00 25.51 41.92
N HIS A 6 61.08 24.71 41.89
CA HIS A 6 61.85 24.08 42.97
C HIS A 6 61.67 22.58 43.26
N LEU A 7 62.64 21.83 42.72
CA LEU A 7 63.09 20.49 43.08
C LEU A 7 64.02 20.52 44.32
N SER A 8 63.92 19.52 45.19
CA SER A 8 65.07 19.03 45.95
C SER A 8 64.94 17.57 46.39
N GLN A 9 65.86 16.75 45.85
CA GLN A 9 66.56 15.62 46.47
C GLN A 9 65.87 14.24 46.65
N ALA A 10 66.48 13.24 45.99
CA ALA A 10 66.38 11.80 46.22
C ALA A 10 67.52 11.34 47.18
N PRO A 11 67.56 10.09 47.74
CA PRO A 11 67.97 8.93 46.93
C PRO A 11 67.52 7.50 47.36
N ARG A 12 67.49 6.62 46.34
CA ARG A 12 67.97 5.20 46.30
C ARG A 12 67.25 4.04 47.04
N ARG A 13 66.72 3.14 46.18
CA ARG A 13 67.18 1.74 45.87
C ARG A 13 66.37 0.53 46.37
N ARG A 14 66.39 -0.47 45.46
CA ARG A 14 66.02 -1.90 45.53
C ARG A 14 64.50 -2.15 45.49
N GLY A 15 63.93 -2.93 44.56
CA GLY A 15 64.45 -4.06 43.78
C GLY A 15 63.74 -5.33 44.26
N GLY A 16 62.74 -5.80 43.53
CA GLY A 16 62.04 -7.06 43.81
C GLY A 16 61.00 -7.41 42.75
N ARG A 17 61.31 -8.38 41.89
CA ARG A 17 60.41 -9.04 40.94
C ARG A 17 59.70 -10.21 41.63
N ALA A 18 58.40 -10.42 41.34
CA ALA A 18 57.71 -11.72 41.16
C ALA A 18 56.20 -11.46 40.99
N ARG A 19 55.62 -11.62 39.78
CA ARG A 19 55.01 -12.82 39.17
C ARG A 19 53.47 -12.90 39.36
N PRO A 20 52.75 -13.61 38.46
CA PRO A 20 51.49 -13.14 37.88
C PRO A 20 50.23 -13.78 38.48
N GLY A 21 49.16 -12.99 38.59
CA GLY A 21 47.81 -13.46 38.92
C GLY A 21 46.99 -13.65 37.65
N ARG A 22 46.77 -14.90 37.27
CA ARG A 22 45.89 -15.35 36.19
C ARG A 22 44.46 -15.44 36.73
N GLY A 23 43.60 -14.53 36.33
CA GLY A 23 42.14 -14.59 36.45
C GLY A 23 41.59 -13.63 35.40
N GLY A 24 40.81 -14.00 34.40
CA GLY A 24 39.77 -15.01 34.38
C GLY A 24 38.45 -14.26 34.24
N ARG A 25 37.79 -14.42 33.08
CA ARG A 25 36.39 -14.02 32.77
C ARG A 25 36.22 -12.53 32.43
N ALA A 26 35.41 -12.12 31.46
CA ALA A 26 34.44 -12.79 30.63
C ALA A 26 34.34 -12.06 29.28
N ALA A 27 34.16 -12.83 28.20
CA ALA A 27 33.71 -12.30 26.93
C ALA A 27 32.28 -11.77 27.08
N LEU A 28 32.08 -10.47 26.91
CA LEU A 28 30.75 -9.90 26.68
C LEU A 28 30.49 -9.94 25.18
N LEU A 29 29.94 -11.07 24.71
CA LEU A 29 29.27 -11.12 23.42
C LEU A 29 27.95 -10.36 23.57
N ALA A 30 27.92 -9.10 23.14
CA ALA A 30 26.68 -8.36 22.97
C ALA A 30 25.90 -9.00 21.81
N ALA A 31 24.99 -9.92 22.13
CA ALA A 31 23.97 -10.39 21.20
C ALA A 31 23.01 -9.23 20.95
N GLY A 32 23.32 -8.42 19.93
CA GLY A 32 22.40 -7.40 19.42
C GLY A 32 21.18 -8.10 18.83
N LEU A 33 20.08 -8.11 19.59
CA LEU A 33 18.77 -8.54 19.10
C LEU A 33 18.29 -7.48 18.10
N ALA A 34 18.63 -7.66 16.83
CA ALA A 34 18.00 -6.91 15.77
C ALA A 34 16.53 -7.36 15.70
N LEU A 35 15.65 -6.65 16.40
CA LEU A 35 14.22 -6.72 16.18
C LEU A 35 13.97 -6.23 14.75
N ALA A 36 13.94 -7.16 13.80
CA ALA A 36 13.38 -6.91 12.49
C ALA A 36 11.89 -6.64 12.69
N SER A 37 11.52 -5.38 12.87
CA SER A 37 10.15 -4.93 12.81
C SER A 37 9.65 -5.21 11.39
N ALA A 38 8.96 -6.34 11.22
CA ALA A 38 8.13 -6.59 10.07
C ALA A 38 6.96 -5.62 10.14
N VAL A 39 7.19 -4.38 9.69
CA VAL A 39 6.11 -3.46 9.40
C VAL A 39 5.41 -4.04 8.17
N PRO A 40 4.16 -4.52 8.25
CA PRO A 40 3.44 -4.89 7.05
C PRO A 40 3.33 -3.61 6.23
N SER A 41 3.95 -3.60 5.04
CA SER A 41 3.92 -2.47 4.11
C SER A 41 2.50 -2.28 3.57
N ALA A 42 1.61 -1.72 4.38
CA ALA A 42 0.25 -1.32 4.01
C ALA A 42 0.22 -0.10 3.05
N LEU A 43 1.38 0.27 2.47
CA LEU A 43 1.57 1.52 1.73
C LEU A 43 2.18 1.35 0.33
N ALA A 44 2.47 0.13 -0.11
CA ALA A 44 2.76 -0.07 -1.53
C ALA A 44 1.44 0.10 -2.30
N ALA A 45 1.22 1.31 -2.81
CA ALA A 45 0.10 1.72 -3.65
C ALA A 45 0.14 0.97 -5.00
N GLY A 46 -0.12 -0.33 -4.94
CA GLY A 46 0.07 -1.25 -6.04
C GLY A 46 -0.75 -2.52 -5.84
N TRP A 47 -0.69 -3.35 -6.87
CA TRP A 47 -1.30 -4.68 -6.87
C TRP A 47 -0.58 -5.61 -5.89
N ASP A 48 -1.19 -5.88 -4.73
CA ASP A 48 -0.64 -6.75 -3.69
C ASP A 48 -0.77 -8.24 -4.10
N ARG A 49 0.30 -8.80 -4.67
CA ARG A 49 0.35 -10.21 -5.08
C ARG A 49 0.21 -11.18 -3.91
N GLU A 50 0.68 -10.80 -2.73
CA GLU A 50 0.65 -11.66 -1.55
C GLU A 50 -0.75 -11.71 -0.95
N ALA A 51 -1.42 -10.55 -0.81
CA ALA A 51 -2.84 -10.51 -0.43
C ALA A 51 -3.70 -11.29 -1.42
N LEU A 52 -3.45 -11.10 -2.72
CA LEU A 52 -4.13 -11.87 -3.75
C LEU A 52 -3.93 -13.37 -3.55
N ALA A 53 -2.71 -13.83 -3.27
CA ALA A 53 -2.38 -15.24 -3.06
C ALA A 53 -3.03 -15.87 -1.81
N ARG A 54 -3.40 -15.06 -0.81
CA ARG A 54 -4.10 -15.52 0.41
C ARG A 54 -5.60 -15.78 0.20
N LEU A 55 -6.21 -15.25 -0.86
CA LEU A 55 -7.64 -15.43 -1.12
C LEU A 55 -7.98 -16.90 -1.45
N ALA A 56 -9.24 -17.29 -1.24
CA ALA A 56 -9.74 -18.56 -1.78
C ALA A 56 -9.65 -18.57 -3.32
N PRO A 57 -9.36 -19.71 -3.98
CA PRO A 57 -9.15 -19.73 -5.43
C PRO A 57 -10.26 -19.10 -6.28
N PRO A 58 -11.57 -19.35 -6.03
CA PRO A 58 -12.63 -18.72 -6.81
C PRO A 58 -12.67 -17.18 -6.65
N LEU A 59 -12.41 -16.68 -5.43
CA LEU A 59 -12.36 -15.24 -5.18
C LEU A 59 -11.14 -14.60 -5.84
N ARG A 60 -9.99 -15.28 -5.82
CA ARG A 60 -8.78 -14.86 -6.53
C ARG A 60 -9.04 -14.70 -8.03
N GLN A 61 -9.66 -15.71 -8.65
CA GLN A 61 -10.03 -15.69 -10.06
C GLN A 61 -10.96 -14.52 -10.39
N ALA A 62 -11.95 -14.24 -9.55
CA ALA A 62 -12.85 -13.09 -9.74
C ALA A 62 -12.10 -11.75 -9.68
N VAL A 63 -11.11 -11.61 -8.79
CA VAL A 63 -10.27 -10.40 -8.69
C VAL A 63 -9.36 -10.26 -9.91
N GLU A 64 -8.75 -11.36 -10.38
CA GLU A 64 -7.89 -11.38 -11.56
C GLU A 64 -8.69 -11.06 -12.84
N GLU A 65 -9.85 -11.66 -13.02
CA GLU A 65 -10.76 -11.38 -14.13
C GLU A 65 -11.26 -9.93 -14.08
N GLY A 66 -11.62 -9.44 -12.90
CA GLY A 66 -12.01 -8.05 -12.71
C GLY A 66 -10.92 -7.07 -13.11
N ARG A 67 -9.65 -7.39 -12.80
CA ARG A 67 -8.50 -6.60 -13.24
C ARG A 67 -8.32 -6.66 -14.77
N ARG A 68 -8.45 -7.84 -15.37
CA ARG A 68 -8.36 -8.01 -16.84
C ARG A 68 -9.43 -7.15 -17.53
N LEU A 69 -10.69 -7.28 -17.12
CA LEU A 69 -11.80 -6.47 -17.63
C LEU A 69 -11.51 -4.97 -17.46
N PHE A 70 -11.04 -4.54 -16.28
CA PHE A 70 -10.69 -3.15 -16.04
C PHE A 70 -9.61 -2.62 -17.01
N MET A 71 -8.62 -3.46 -17.34
CA MET A 71 -7.47 -3.06 -18.16
C MET A 71 -7.74 -3.14 -19.66
N GLU A 72 -8.61 -4.05 -20.09
CA GLU A 72 -8.73 -4.48 -21.49
C GLU A 72 -10.11 -4.26 -22.08
N GLU A 73 -11.17 -4.34 -21.28
CA GLU A 73 -12.55 -4.34 -21.77
C GLU A 73 -12.99 -2.94 -22.21
N GLY A 74 -13.55 -2.88 -23.42
CA GLY A 74 -14.08 -1.66 -24.04
C GLY A 74 -15.60 -1.61 -24.04
N PHE A 75 -16.29 -2.69 -23.65
CA PHE A 75 -17.75 -2.77 -23.56
C PHE A 75 -18.46 -2.34 -24.86
N GLY A 76 -17.86 -2.60 -26.02
CA GLY A 76 -18.36 -2.16 -27.33
C GLY A 76 -18.35 -0.64 -27.56
N GLY A 77 -17.65 0.12 -26.72
CA GLY A 77 -17.64 1.58 -26.76
C GLY A 77 -16.58 2.19 -27.71
N ASN A 78 -16.18 3.42 -27.40
CA ASN A 78 -15.37 4.29 -28.28
C ASN A 78 -13.86 3.97 -28.31
N GLY A 79 -13.47 2.74 -28.04
CA GLY A 79 -12.06 2.32 -27.95
C GLY A 79 -11.35 2.72 -26.64
N ARG A 80 -12.03 3.40 -25.72
CA ARG A 80 -11.53 3.62 -24.36
C ARG A 80 -11.78 2.42 -23.46
N ARG A 81 -10.99 2.34 -22.39
CA ARG A 81 -11.07 1.34 -21.32
C ARG A 81 -11.07 2.07 -19.98
N CYS A 82 -11.29 1.37 -18.86
CA CYS A 82 -11.23 2.03 -17.54
C CYS A 82 -9.86 2.70 -17.32
N THR A 83 -8.80 2.05 -17.79
CA THR A 83 -7.40 2.54 -17.75
C THR A 83 -7.15 3.80 -18.58
N SER A 84 -8.05 4.18 -19.49
CA SER A 84 -7.95 5.46 -20.21
C SER A 84 -8.09 6.66 -19.28
N CYS A 85 -8.78 6.50 -18.14
CA CYS A 85 -8.93 7.56 -17.12
C CYS A 85 -8.32 7.16 -15.76
N HIS A 86 -8.30 5.87 -15.42
CA HIS A 86 -7.80 5.35 -14.15
C HIS A 86 -6.45 4.65 -14.33
N LEU A 87 -5.38 5.42 -14.17
CA LEU A 87 -4.02 4.99 -14.50
C LEU A 87 -3.52 3.86 -13.60
N GLU A 88 -2.61 3.05 -14.13
CA GLU A 88 -1.95 1.95 -13.41
C GLU A 88 -2.93 0.93 -12.79
N GLY A 89 -4.04 0.65 -13.48
CA GLY A 89 -5.11 -0.20 -12.91
C GLY A 89 -5.91 0.50 -11.80
N GLY A 90 -5.92 1.84 -11.81
CA GLY A 90 -6.61 2.63 -10.79
C GLY A 90 -5.83 2.81 -9.49
N THR A 91 -4.57 2.39 -9.39
CA THR A 91 -3.74 2.65 -8.20
C THR A 91 -3.20 4.07 -8.15
N ARG A 92 -3.21 4.78 -9.29
CA ARG A 92 -2.73 6.15 -9.42
C ARG A 92 -3.85 7.13 -9.81
N PRO A 93 -3.81 8.40 -9.35
CA PRO A 93 -4.69 9.43 -9.88
C PRO A 93 -4.53 9.58 -11.40
N GLY A 94 -5.64 9.82 -12.09
CA GLY A 94 -5.68 10.04 -13.53
C GLY A 94 -6.48 11.27 -13.91
N ARG A 95 -6.96 11.34 -15.15
CA ARG A 95 -7.72 12.47 -15.69
C ARG A 95 -8.80 12.01 -16.66
N LEU A 96 -9.90 12.75 -16.68
CA LEU A 96 -10.92 12.64 -17.73
C LEU A 96 -10.43 13.30 -19.02
N PRO A 97 -11.08 13.03 -20.18
CA PRO A 97 -10.74 13.69 -21.45
C PRO A 97 -10.77 15.23 -21.41
N ASN A 98 -11.61 15.81 -20.54
CA ASN A 98 -11.69 17.25 -20.32
C ASN A 98 -10.64 17.79 -19.31
N GLY A 99 -9.62 17.01 -18.97
CA GLY A 99 -8.52 17.40 -18.09
C GLY A 99 -8.82 17.35 -16.59
N ARG A 100 -10.08 17.16 -16.18
CA ARG A 100 -10.47 17.08 -14.77
C ARG A 100 -9.80 15.88 -14.10
N PRO A 101 -9.21 16.05 -12.89
CA PRO A 101 -8.56 14.96 -12.18
C PRO A 101 -9.57 13.90 -11.75
N VAL A 102 -9.12 12.65 -11.75
CA VAL A 102 -9.83 11.50 -11.21
C VAL A 102 -8.95 10.91 -10.11
N PRO A 103 -9.47 10.71 -8.88
CA PRO A 103 -8.66 10.15 -7.80
C PRO A 103 -8.24 8.71 -8.11
N ALA A 104 -7.21 8.24 -7.42
CA ALA A 104 -6.92 6.81 -7.36
C ALA A 104 -8.15 6.06 -6.81
N LEU A 105 -8.34 4.82 -7.26
CA LEU A 105 -9.43 3.95 -6.84
C LEU A 105 -9.11 3.17 -5.55
N ILE A 106 -7.91 3.33 -5.02
CA ILE A 106 -7.52 2.73 -3.74
C ILE A 106 -8.43 3.25 -2.63
N GLY A 107 -9.16 2.34 -1.99
CA GLY A 107 -10.15 2.69 -0.96
C GLY A 107 -11.47 3.25 -1.47
N ALA A 108 -11.66 3.36 -2.79
CA ALA A 108 -12.92 3.87 -3.34
C ALA A 108 -14.10 2.99 -2.93
N ALA A 109 -13.96 1.66 -2.98
CA ALA A 109 -15.06 0.75 -2.65
C ALA A 109 -15.53 0.86 -1.20
N ALA A 110 -14.62 1.14 -0.25
CA ALA A 110 -14.94 1.30 1.17
C ALA A 110 -15.84 2.53 1.47
N THR A 111 -15.99 3.43 0.50
CA THR A 111 -16.81 4.64 0.65
C THR A 111 -18.21 4.53 0.04
N PHE A 112 -18.52 3.45 -0.66
CA PHE A 112 -19.85 3.19 -1.23
C PHE A 112 -20.74 2.40 -0.25
N PRO A 113 -22.07 2.59 -0.29
CA PRO A 113 -22.82 3.49 -1.17
C PRO A 113 -22.65 4.99 -0.87
N LYS A 114 -22.99 5.85 -1.85
CA LYS A 114 -22.92 7.32 -1.73
C LYS A 114 -24.19 8.00 -2.22
N TYR A 115 -24.69 8.99 -1.49
CA TYR A 115 -25.67 9.92 -2.05
C TYR A 115 -25.00 10.80 -3.12
N LYS A 116 -25.60 10.87 -4.31
CA LYS A 116 -25.13 11.73 -5.40
C LYS A 116 -26.18 12.80 -5.69
N ALA A 117 -25.97 14.00 -5.15
CA ALA A 117 -26.89 15.13 -5.29
C ALA A 117 -27.30 15.40 -6.76
N ARG A 118 -26.35 15.34 -7.71
CA ARG A 118 -26.63 15.52 -9.14
C ARG A 118 -27.57 14.47 -9.75
N ARG A 119 -27.84 13.37 -9.06
CA ARG A 119 -28.78 12.31 -9.47
C ARG A 119 -29.94 12.14 -8.48
N GLY A 120 -29.99 12.91 -7.40
CA GLY A 120 -31.03 12.82 -6.39
C GLY A 120 -31.19 11.45 -5.72
N ARG A 121 -30.17 10.57 -5.76
CA ARG A 121 -30.29 9.20 -5.22
C ARG A 121 -29.00 8.67 -4.61
N VAL A 122 -29.15 7.65 -3.77
CA VAL A 122 -28.06 6.80 -3.32
C VAL A 122 -27.60 5.93 -4.49
N MET A 123 -26.28 5.85 -4.67
CA MET A 123 -25.64 5.04 -5.70
C MET A 123 -24.76 3.97 -5.06
N THR A 124 -24.89 2.75 -5.56
CA THR A 124 -23.98 1.64 -5.25
C THR A 124 -22.66 1.78 -6.02
N LEU A 125 -21.68 0.93 -5.69
CA LEU A 125 -20.47 0.83 -6.50
C LEU A 125 -20.77 0.31 -7.92
N ALA A 126 -21.73 -0.63 -8.05
CA ALA A 126 -22.18 -1.15 -9.34
C ALA A 126 -22.79 -0.04 -10.21
N ASP A 127 -23.63 0.82 -9.62
CA ASP A 127 -24.19 1.98 -10.32
C ASP A 127 -23.08 2.91 -10.84
N GLN A 128 -22.01 3.10 -10.05
CA GLN A 128 -20.89 3.95 -10.44
C GLN A 128 -20.07 3.33 -11.58
N VAL A 129 -19.91 2.01 -11.60
CA VAL A 129 -19.29 1.27 -12.72
C VAL A 129 -20.11 1.48 -13.98
N GLN A 130 -21.44 1.28 -13.93
CA GLN A 130 -22.29 1.46 -15.11
C GLN A 130 -22.24 2.90 -15.65
N VAL A 131 -22.23 3.90 -14.77
CA VAL A 131 -22.04 5.30 -15.17
C VAL A 131 -20.69 5.54 -15.85
N CYS A 132 -19.63 4.88 -15.39
CA CYS A 132 -18.32 4.98 -16.02
C CYS A 132 -18.32 4.34 -17.41
N VAL A 133 -18.90 3.15 -17.56
CA VAL A 133 -18.99 2.45 -18.84
C VAL A 133 -19.83 3.26 -19.84
N ALA A 134 -21.04 3.67 -19.46
CA ALA A 134 -21.93 4.44 -20.34
C ALA A 134 -21.38 5.83 -20.68
N GLY A 135 -20.75 6.53 -19.72
CA GLY A 135 -20.34 7.92 -19.92
C GLY A 135 -18.89 8.11 -20.37
N GLY A 136 -17.96 7.36 -19.75
CA GLY A 136 -16.53 7.48 -20.00
C GLY A 136 -16.04 6.62 -21.16
N ILE A 137 -16.48 5.37 -21.19
CA ILE A 137 -16.17 4.42 -22.27
C ILE A 137 -17.15 4.55 -23.43
N GLN A 138 -18.37 5.04 -23.17
CA GLN A 138 -19.46 5.12 -24.15
C GLN A 138 -19.81 3.73 -24.73
N GLY A 139 -19.75 2.71 -23.88
CA GLY A 139 -20.12 1.34 -24.19
C GLY A 139 -21.38 0.89 -23.47
N GLU A 140 -21.73 -0.39 -23.62
CA GLU A 140 -22.88 -1.01 -22.97
C GLU A 140 -22.52 -1.48 -21.55
N PRO A 141 -23.15 -0.94 -20.50
CA PRO A 141 -22.84 -1.34 -19.13
C PRO A 141 -23.21 -2.80 -18.84
N PRO A 142 -22.38 -3.55 -18.09
CA PRO A 142 -22.76 -4.88 -17.64
C PRO A 142 -23.95 -4.80 -16.66
N ALA A 143 -24.83 -5.79 -16.72
CA ALA A 143 -25.96 -5.92 -15.80
C ALA A 143 -25.48 -6.02 -14.33
N GLN A 144 -26.27 -5.50 -13.39
CA GLN A 144 -25.91 -5.41 -11.96
C GLN A 144 -25.49 -6.77 -11.36
N ASP A 145 -26.16 -7.84 -11.78
CA ASP A 145 -26.03 -9.20 -11.27
C ASP A 145 -25.15 -10.12 -12.15
N SER A 146 -24.63 -9.60 -13.26
CA SER A 146 -23.75 -10.34 -14.17
C SER A 146 -22.43 -10.75 -13.52
N ASP A 147 -21.83 -11.83 -14.01
CA ASP A 147 -20.50 -12.26 -13.58
C ASP A 147 -19.42 -11.21 -13.92
N THR A 148 -19.59 -10.48 -15.03
CA THR A 148 -18.75 -9.33 -15.39
C THR A 148 -18.76 -8.25 -14.30
N MET A 149 -19.95 -7.89 -13.80
CA MET A 149 -20.06 -6.93 -12.70
C MET A 149 -19.46 -7.48 -11.40
N ARG A 150 -19.70 -8.75 -11.07
CA ARG A 150 -19.11 -9.39 -9.88
C ARG A 150 -17.57 -9.36 -9.93
N ALA A 151 -16.98 -9.67 -11.06
CA ALA A 151 -15.54 -9.62 -11.27
C ALA A 151 -14.99 -8.19 -11.09
N LEU A 152 -15.57 -7.21 -11.79
CA LEU A 152 -15.17 -5.79 -11.66
C LEU A 152 -15.26 -5.29 -10.21
N LEU A 153 -16.36 -5.60 -9.52
CA LEU A 153 -16.54 -5.21 -8.13
C LEU A 153 -15.59 -5.93 -7.17
N SER A 154 -15.23 -7.18 -7.46
CA SER A 154 -14.23 -7.93 -6.68
C SER A 154 -12.87 -7.24 -6.78
N TYR A 155 -12.46 -6.83 -7.98
CA TYR A 155 -11.23 -6.08 -8.18
C TYR A 155 -11.24 -4.72 -7.45
N LEU A 156 -12.30 -3.93 -7.60
CA LEU A 156 -12.40 -2.62 -6.93
C LEU A 156 -12.43 -2.73 -5.40
N ARG A 157 -13.04 -3.80 -4.86
CA ARG A 157 -13.00 -4.11 -3.43
C ARG A 157 -11.62 -4.54 -2.98
N PHE A 158 -10.92 -5.35 -3.77
CA PHE A 158 -9.53 -5.74 -3.49
C PHE A 158 -8.60 -4.52 -3.40
N LEU A 159 -8.77 -3.51 -4.26
CA LEU A 159 -8.04 -2.23 -4.15
C LEU A 159 -8.35 -1.44 -2.86
N SER A 160 -9.38 -1.85 -2.12
CA SER A 160 -9.82 -1.23 -0.87
C SER A 160 -9.62 -2.14 0.35
N GLU A 161 -8.99 -3.31 0.18
CA GLU A 161 -8.75 -4.28 1.24
C GLU A 161 -8.02 -3.64 2.43
N GLY A 162 -8.42 -4.01 3.65
CA GLY A 162 -7.85 -3.48 4.89
C GLY A 162 -8.24 -2.03 5.24
N ARG A 163 -9.04 -1.34 4.41
CA ARG A 163 -9.53 0.02 4.73
C ARG A 163 -10.84 -0.02 5.49
N PRO A 164 -11.03 0.86 6.50
CA PRO A 164 -12.29 0.94 7.21
C PRO A 164 -13.42 1.40 6.28
N ILE A 165 -14.60 0.84 6.47
CA ILE A 165 -15.81 1.30 5.78
C ILE A 165 -16.10 2.75 6.22
N ARG A 166 -16.27 3.64 5.24
CA ARG A 166 -16.57 5.07 5.43
C ARG A 166 -17.72 5.50 4.51
N LEU A 167 -18.94 5.10 4.86
CA LEU A 167 -20.14 5.37 4.06
C LEU A 167 -20.26 6.85 3.68
N GLY A 168 -20.45 7.13 2.39
CA GLY A 168 -20.60 8.50 1.89
C GLY A 168 -19.31 9.34 1.85
N GLY A 169 -18.16 8.77 2.22
CA GLY A 169 -16.87 9.46 2.23
C GLY A 169 -16.49 10.04 0.85
N SER A 170 -15.73 11.12 0.84
CA SER A 170 -15.14 11.72 -0.36
C SER A 170 -14.03 10.86 -0.95
#